data_AF-A0A8J2J4N7-F1
#
_entry.id   AF-A0A8J2J4N7-F1
#
_cell.length_a   1.000
_cell.length_b   1.000
_cell.length_c   1.000
_cell.angle_alpha   90.00
_cell.angle_beta   90.00
_cell.angle_gamma   90.00
#
_symmetry.space_group_name_H-M   'P 1'
#
loop_
_entity.id
_entity.type
_entity.pdbx_description
1 polymer ?
#
loop_
_entity_poly.entity_id
_entity_poly.type
_entity_poly.pdbx_seq_one_letter_code
_entity_poly.pdbx_strand_id
1 'polypeptide(L)'
;YDEFAIKGEQFGSYFGASLESVDINGDGFDDLLVGAPLMDTHRVKVNSSIAGDHGCVYIYTAQRGRNRFGEVLKRECGDAPG
;
A
#
# COMPACT_ATOMS: atom_id res chain seq x y z
N TYR A 1 6.40 -18.37 18.37
CA TYR A 1 6.46 -16.99 17.88
C TYR A 1 5.23 -16.78 17.04
N ASP A 2 4.35 -15.87 17.45
CA ASP A 2 3.32 -15.38 16.52
C ASP A 2 4.03 -14.47 15.54
N GLU A 3 4.08 -14.89 14.28
CA GLU A 3 4.66 -14.11 13.20
C GLU A 3 3.68 -13.00 12.84
N PHE A 4 4.07 -11.75 13.11
CA PHE A 4 3.33 -10.60 12.63
C PHE A 4 3.78 -10.29 11.21
N ALA A 5 2.88 -10.48 10.24
CA ALA A 5 3.14 -10.22 8.83
C ALA A 5 2.04 -9.34 8.23
N ILE A 6 2.45 -8.32 7.49
CA ILE A 6 1.58 -7.50 6.64
C ILE A 6 1.59 -8.11 5.25
N LYS A 7 0.41 -8.38 4.69
CA LYS A 7 0.25 -9.07 3.41
C LYS A 7 -0.33 -8.13 2.36
N GLY A 8 0.22 -8.17 1.16
CA GLY A 8 -0.34 -7.49 0.00
C GLY A 8 -1.69 -8.09 -0.43
N GLU A 9 -2.53 -7.26 -1.04
CA GLU A 9 -3.91 -7.63 -1.41
C GLU A 9 -4.00 -8.44 -2.72
N GLN A 10 -3.01 -8.30 -3.60
CA GLN A 10 -3.00 -8.90 -4.93
C GLN A 10 -1.72 -9.69 -5.17
N PHE A 11 -1.88 -10.94 -5.61
CA PHE A 11 -0.76 -11.77 -6.04
C PHE A 11 -0.08 -11.14 -7.27
N GLY A 12 1.25 -11.08 -7.26
CA GLY A 12 2.00 -10.47 -8.35
C GLY A 12 2.06 -8.94 -8.32
N SER A 13 1.48 -8.27 -7.32
CA SER A 13 1.57 -6.80 -7.17
C SER A 13 2.94 -6.28 -6.74
N TYR A 14 3.86 -7.18 -6.37
CA TYR A 14 5.18 -6.84 -5.82
C TYR A 14 5.06 -5.98 -4.54
N PHE A 15 4.03 -6.20 -3.73
CA PHE A 15 3.91 -5.59 -2.41
C PHE A 15 5.17 -5.85 -1.57
N GLY A 16 5.78 -4.78 -1.06
CA GLY A 16 7.05 -4.82 -0.34
C GLY A 16 8.28 -4.63 -1.23
N ALA A 17 8.12 -4.27 -2.51
CA ALA A 17 9.25 -3.99 -3.40
C ALA A 17 10.06 -2.74 -3.01
N SER A 18 9.42 -1.79 -2.32
CA SER A 18 10.06 -0.62 -1.73
C SER A 18 9.42 -0.29 -0.38
N LEU A 19 10.23 0.20 0.56
CA LEU A 19 9.82 0.55 1.92
C LEU A 19 10.40 1.91 2.31
N GLU A 20 9.64 2.72 3.05
CA GLU A 20 10.09 3.97 3.64
C GLU A 20 9.46 4.15 5.03
N SER A 21 10.20 4.77 5.95
CA SER A 21 9.76 5.00 7.33
C SER A 21 9.92 6.48 7.66
N VAL A 22 8.81 7.18 7.89
CA VAL A 22 8.82 8.63 8.18
C VAL A 22 7.53 9.03 8.86
N ASP A 23 7.61 9.88 9.88
CA ASP A 23 6.45 10.53 10.49
C ASP A 23 5.80 11.51 9.51
N ILE A 24 4.80 11.04 8.75
CA ILE A 24 4.11 11.86 7.75
C ILE A 24 2.99 12.72 8.36
N ASN A 25 2.56 12.39 9.57
CA ASN A 25 1.38 12.99 10.19
C ASN A 25 1.72 13.93 11.38
N GLY A 26 2.97 13.91 11.84
CA GLY A 26 3.52 14.80 12.86
C GLY A 26 3.22 14.39 14.30
N ASP A 27 2.89 13.11 14.57
CA ASP A 27 2.57 12.63 15.91
C ASP A 27 3.78 12.15 16.73
N GLY A 28 4.97 12.19 16.13
CA GLY A 28 6.23 11.77 16.74
C GLY A 28 6.51 10.27 16.64
N PHE A 29 5.75 9.52 15.84
CA PHE A 29 6.03 8.12 15.51
C PHE A 29 6.22 7.95 14.00
N ASP A 30 7.24 7.21 13.59
CA ASP A 30 7.46 6.94 12.17
C ASP A 30 6.36 6.02 11.62
N ASP A 31 5.75 6.46 10.52
CA ASP A 31 4.78 5.70 9.76
C ASP A 31 5.49 4.83 8.71
N LEU A 32 4.86 3.73 8.29
CA LEU A 32 5.42 2.81 7.30
C LEU A 32 4.72 2.98 5.94
N LEU A 33 5.51 3.22 4.90
CA LEU A 33 5.06 3.22 3.51
C LEU A 33 5.54 1.93 2.82
N VAL A 34 4.64 1.26 2.09
CA VAL A 34 4.94 0.03 1.36
C VAL A 34 4.52 0.14 -0.09
N GLY A 35 5.47 0.00 -1.02
CA GLY A 35 5.21 0.00 -2.45
C GLY A 35 4.72 -1.35 -2.97
N ALA A 36 3.77 -1.29 -3.91
CA ALA A 36 3.27 -2.41 -4.71
C ALA A 36 3.19 -1.97 -6.18
N PRO A 37 4.34 -1.89 -6.89
CA PRO A 37 4.43 -1.24 -8.19
C PRO A 37 3.62 -1.95 -9.29
N LEU A 38 3.30 -3.23 -9.14
CA LEU A 38 2.56 -4.00 -10.13
C LEU A 38 1.10 -4.24 -9.72
N MET A 39 0.56 -3.41 -8.82
CA MET A 39 -0.84 -3.49 -8.44
C MET A 39 -1.74 -3.05 -9.60
N ASP A 40 -2.67 -3.93 -9.99
CA ASP A 40 -3.75 -3.64 -10.94
C ASP A 40 -4.97 -3.04 -10.22
N THR A 41 -5.34 -1.83 -10.61
CA THR A 41 -6.34 -0.98 -9.96
C THR A 41 -7.70 -0.97 -10.66
N HIS A 42 -7.83 -1.53 -11.87
CA HIS A 42 -9.05 -1.42 -12.69
C HIS A 42 -9.86 -2.73 -12.78
N ARG A 43 -10.78 -2.93 -11.82
CA ARG A 43 -11.68 -4.11 -11.78
C ARG A 43 -12.93 -4.00 -12.67
N VAL A 44 -12.98 -3.13 -13.69
CA VAL A 44 -14.11 -3.05 -14.62
C VAL A 44 -13.65 -3.37 -16.05
N LYS A 45 -13.83 -4.63 -16.45
CA LYS A 45 -13.73 -5.05 -17.85
C LYS A 45 -14.99 -4.61 -18.59
N VAL A 46 -14.99 -3.39 -19.14
CA VAL A 46 -15.84 -3.05 -20.28
C VAL A 46 -14.93 -2.74 -21.46
N ASN A 47 -14.86 -3.69 -22.39
CA ASN A 47 -14.34 -3.57 -23.75
C ASN A 47 -13.08 -2.69 -23.92
N SER A 48 -11.91 -3.25 -23.59
CA SER A 48 -10.61 -2.86 -24.15
C SER A 48 -10.05 -1.47 -23.78
N SER A 49 -9.87 -1.21 -22.48
CA SER A 49 -8.80 -0.31 -22.03
C SER A 49 -7.73 -1.16 -21.38
N ILE A 50 -6.50 -1.03 -21.85
CA ILE A 50 -5.32 -1.71 -21.29
C ILE A 50 -5.23 -1.25 -19.83
N ALA A 51 -5.61 -2.11 -18.88
CA ALA A 51 -5.37 -1.86 -17.47
C ALA A 51 -3.85 -1.83 -17.31
N GLY A 52 -3.29 -0.63 -17.19
CA GLY A 52 -1.88 -0.47 -16.87
C GLY A 52 -1.66 -0.90 -15.43
N ASP A 53 -0.54 -1.54 -15.15
CA ASP A 53 -0.05 -1.68 -13.79
C ASP A 53 0.32 -0.28 -13.30
N HIS A 54 -0.60 0.41 -12.63
CA HIS A 54 -0.37 1.79 -12.19
C HIS A 54 0.35 1.87 -10.85
N GLY A 55 0.46 0.74 -10.14
CA GLY A 55 1.11 0.64 -8.85
C GLY A 55 0.34 1.34 -7.74
N CYS A 56 0.58 0.90 -6.51
CA CYS A 56 0.05 1.54 -5.32
C CYS A 56 1.11 1.68 -4.23
N VAL A 57 0.88 2.63 -3.33
CA VAL A 57 1.59 2.78 -2.06
C VAL A 57 0.58 2.62 -0.93
N TYR A 58 0.94 1.79 0.04
CA TYR A 58 0.20 1.55 1.27
C TYR A 58 0.82 2.36 2.40
N ILE A 59 0.00 3.02 3.19
CA ILE A 59 0.44 3.84 4.32
C ILE A 59 -0.12 3.24 5.62
N TYR A 60 0.76 2.90 6.55
CA TYR A 60 0.43 2.37 7.87
C TYR A 60 0.92 3.34 8.93
N THR A 61 0.01 3.97 9.70
CA THR A 61 0.47 4.90 10.74
C THR A 61 0.82 4.18 12.02
N ALA A 62 1.93 4.57 12.64
CA ALA A 62 2.22 4.21 14.01
C ALA A 62 1.50 5.17 14.96
N GLN A 63 1.12 4.70 16.16
CA GLN A 63 0.52 5.54 17.19
C GLN A 63 0.92 5.04 18.59
N ARG A 64 1.03 5.95 19.55
CA ARG A 64 1.33 5.60 20.94
C ARG A 64 0.31 4.60 21.50
N GLY A 65 0.79 3.46 21.99
CA GLY A 65 -0.06 2.42 22.59
C GLY A 65 -0.78 1.51 21.58
N ARG A 66 -0.57 1.70 20.27
CA ARG A 66 -0.99 0.76 19.22
C ARG A 66 0.23 0.12 18.57
N ASN A 67 0.67 -0.99 19.14
CA ASN A 67 1.86 -1.72 18.66
C ASN A 67 1.58 -2.60 17.42
N ARG A 68 0.67 -2.19 16.53
CA ARG A 68 0.38 -2.97 15.32
C ARG A 68 0.18 -2.01 14.16
N PHE A 69 1.06 -2.09 13.16
CA PHE A 69 0.89 -1.56 11.80
C PHE A 69 -0.29 -2.25 11.05
N GLY A 70 -1.37 -2.58 11.76
CA GLY A 70 -2.39 -3.55 11.34
C GLY A 70 -3.62 -2.95 10.66
N GLU A 71 -3.76 -1.63 10.64
CA GLU A 71 -4.77 -0.95 9.81
C GLU A 71 -4.07 -0.14 8.73
N VAL A 72 -4.39 -0.42 7.47
CA VAL A 72 -4.02 0.41 6.33
C VAL A 72 -4.76 1.74 6.51
N LEU A 73 -4.02 2.83 6.74
CA LEU A 73 -4.64 4.14 6.87
C LEU A 73 -5.16 4.63 5.53
N LYS A 74 -4.40 4.32 4.48
CA LYS A 74 -4.64 4.78 3.13
C LYS A 74 -3.90 3.92 2.12
N ARG A 75 -4.53 3.74 0.97
CA ARG A 75 -3.92 3.18 -0.24
C ARG A 75 -4.02 4.25 -1.32
N GLU A 76 -2.88 4.70 -1.81
CA GLU A 76 -2.79 5.61 -2.94
C GLU A 76 -2.35 4.82 -4.16
N CYS A 77 -3.10 4.91 -5.24
CA CYS A 77 -2.83 4.17 -6.46
C CYS A 77 -2.72 5.15 -7.63
N GLY A 78 -1.84 4.84 -8.59
CA GLY A 78 -1.85 5.60 -9.84
C GLY A 78 -3.19 5.41 -10.55
N ASP A 79 -3.85 6.50 -10.91
CA ASP A 79 -4.94 6.45 -11.88
C ASP A 79 -4.36 6.33 -13.28
N ALA A 80 -4.94 5.48 -14.11
CA ALA A 80 -4.65 5.51 -15.54
C ALA A 80 -4.95 6.92 -16.07
N PRO A 81 -4.06 7.54 -16.88
CA PRO A 81 -4.50 8.66 -17.68
C PRO A 81 -5.66 8.15 -18.57
N GLY A 82 -6.84 8.75 -18.38
CA GLY A 82 -8.04 8.43 -19.15
C GLY A 82 -7.92 8.74 -20.63
#